data_AF-A0A1Y2WZJ3-F1
#
_entry.id   AF-A0A1Y2WZJ3-F1
#
_cell.length_a   1.000
_cell.length_b   1.000
_cell.length_c   1.000
_cell.angle_alpha   90.00
_cell.angle_beta   90.00
_cell.angle_gamma   90.00
#
_symmetry.space_group_name_H-M   'P 1'
#
loop_
_entity.id
_entity.type
_entity.pdbx_description
1 polymer ?
#
loop_
_entity_poly.entity_id
_entity_poly.type
_entity_poly.pdbx_seq_one_letter_code
_entity_poly.pdbx_strand_id
1 'polypeptide(L)'
;MSPSGTRHLSTNIIIGTEKFGGFQLSAKTACLFHRALRIDKERDARPGKMPLVSTYADLDREIRESTLTLLGETLDWEAMLDCFAMLVSALFTLYMPYLAILENSLHLSSASPASLVASSQEISTALAALRFACKMSTDISCKLNANFGSTPRSPIYLCAPAGATCYLVIQAYVAIRRIFPEESGECESNIEEKFESLRLFSFRWGIAEKMMSQLEKKLNVDRNVYLQNSQLMPPPQSMCFDFTRR
;
A
#
# COMPACT_ATOMS: atom_id res chain seq x y z
N MET A 1 -32.19 -10.97 -33.07
CA MET A 1 -31.36 -9.86 -32.53
C MET A 1 -32.20 -9.16 -31.48
N SER A 2 -31.65 -8.88 -30.30
CA SER A 2 -32.33 -8.15 -29.22
C SER A 2 -31.32 -7.19 -28.58
N PRO A 3 -31.75 -5.99 -28.13
CA PRO A 3 -30.82 -4.92 -27.76
C PRO A 3 -30.16 -5.11 -26.39
N SER A 4 -29.12 -4.28 -26.18
CA SER A 4 -28.29 -4.19 -24.99
C SER A 4 -29.05 -4.01 -23.68
N GLY A 5 -28.67 -4.79 -22.66
CA GLY A 5 -29.01 -4.55 -21.26
C GLY A 5 -27.74 -4.50 -20.40
N THR A 6 -26.99 -3.40 -20.46
CA THR A 6 -25.78 -3.20 -19.66
C THR A 6 -26.16 -3.18 -18.18
N ARG A 7 -25.79 -4.23 -17.43
CA ARG A 7 -26.08 -4.32 -16.00
C ARG A 7 -25.19 -3.34 -15.22
N HIS A 8 -25.65 -2.10 -15.07
CA HIS A 8 -25.13 -1.20 -14.04
C HIS A 8 -25.45 -1.80 -12.67
N LEU A 9 -24.46 -2.44 -12.07
CA LEU A 9 -24.51 -2.92 -10.69
C LEU A 9 -24.39 -1.70 -9.76
N SER A 10 -25.53 -1.12 -9.36
CA SER A 10 -25.54 -0.04 -8.36
C SER A 10 -25.29 -0.61 -6.96
N THR A 11 -24.02 -0.88 -6.67
CA THR A 11 -23.55 -1.41 -5.39
C THR A 11 -23.59 -0.31 -4.33
N ASN A 12 -24.77 -0.18 -3.73
CA ASN A 12 -25.10 0.76 -2.67
C ASN A 12 -24.80 0.10 -1.28
N ILE A 13 -24.19 0.74 -0.26
CA ILE A 13 -24.05 0.25 1.15
C ILE A 13 -24.10 1.41 2.19
N ILE A 14 -24.56 1.18 3.43
CA ILE A 14 -25.19 2.20 4.31
C ILE A 14 -24.23 3.15 5.10
N ILE A 15 -24.36 4.45 4.83
CA ILE A 15 -23.97 5.61 5.67
C ILE A 15 -25.07 5.83 6.73
N GLY A 16 -24.90 5.34 7.97
CA GLY A 16 -25.91 5.50 9.02
C GLY A 16 -27.19 4.67 8.75
N THR A 17 -28.08 5.18 7.88
CA THR A 17 -29.18 4.41 7.25
C THR A 17 -29.23 4.54 5.71
N GLU A 18 -28.35 5.33 5.08
CA GLU A 18 -28.42 5.78 3.68
C GLU A 18 -27.41 5.07 2.77
N LYS A 19 -27.88 4.36 1.74
CA LYS A 19 -27.07 3.35 1.02
C LYS A 19 -26.15 3.98 -0.08
N PHE A 20 -24.94 4.45 0.31
CA PHE A 20 -23.86 4.97 -0.55
C PHE A 20 -23.52 4.07 -1.75
N GLY A 21 -23.46 4.57 -2.98
CA GLY A 21 -22.89 3.84 -4.12
C GLY A 21 -21.36 3.72 -4.08
N GLY A 22 -20.78 2.70 -4.74
CA GLY A 22 -19.32 2.54 -4.86
C GLY A 22 -18.56 3.79 -5.34
N PHE A 23 -19.16 4.61 -6.21
CA PHE A 23 -18.63 5.93 -6.58
C PHE A 23 -18.41 6.87 -5.38
N GLN A 24 -19.33 6.88 -4.41
CA GLN A 24 -19.23 7.72 -3.21
C GLN A 24 -18.13 7.23 -2.27
N LEU A 25 -17.87 5.92 -2.24
CA LEU A 25 -16.73 5.33 -1.53
C LEU A 25 -15.39 5.67 -2.19
N SER A 26 -15.29 5.56 -3.53
CA SER A 26 -14.11 6.03 -4.27
C SER A 26 -13.87 7.54 -4.08
N ALA A 27 -14.93 8.34 -4.07
CA ALA A 27 -14.85 9.77 -3.80
C ALA A 27 -14.40 10.06 -2.36
N LYS A 28 -14.93 9.35 -1.35
CA LYS A 28 -14.51 9.52 0.05
C LYS A 28 -13.03 9.16 0.22
N THR A 29 -12.61 8.01 -0.29
CA THR A 29 -11.22 7.54 -0.17
C THR A 29 -10.22 8.43 -0.93
N ALA A 30 -10.59 8.93 -2.11
CA ALA A 30 -9.82 9.96 -2.82
C ALA A 30 -9.72 11.28 -2.03
N CYS A 31 -10.81 11.74 -1.40
CA CYS A 31 -10.81 12.93 -0.54
C CYS A 31 -9.94 12.76 0.71
N LEU A 32 -9.91 11.57 1.32
CA LEU A 32 -9.04 11.23 2.44
C LEU A 32 -7.55 11.23 2.03
N PHE A 33 -7.23 10.61 0.89
CA PHE A 33 -5.87 10.62 0.37
C PHE A 33 -5.41 12.03 -0.04
N HIS A 34 -6.27 12.83 -0.66
CA HIS A 34 -6.00 14.24 -0.95
C HIS A 34 -5.77 15.08 0.32
N ARG A 35 -6.50 14.83 1.41
CA ARG A 35 -6.24 15.46 2.73
C ARG A 35 -4.87 15.09 3.27
N ALA A 36 -4.45 13.83 3.17
CA ALA A 36 -3.11 13.40 3.57
C ALA A 36 -2.02 14.08 2.72
N LEU A 37 -2.19 14.14 1.40
CA LEU A 37 -1.26 14.82 0.48
C LEU A 37 -1.17 16.33 0.75
N ARG A 38 -2.26 16.99 1.14
CA ARG A 38 -2.24 18.39 1.62
C ARG A 38 -1.39 18.54 2.88
N ILE A 39 -1.58 17.67 3.87
CA ILE A 39 -0.86 17.73 5.16
C ILE A 39 0.63 17.43 4.99
N ASP A 40 1.02 16.59 4.03
CA ASP A 40 2.43 16.39 3.69
C ASP A 40 3.02 17.58 2.89
N LYS A 41 2.25 18.21 2.01
CA LYS A 41 2.66 19.45 1.31
C LYS A 41 2.77 20.67 2.24
N GLU A 42 1.93 20.75 3.27
CA GLU A 42 1.90 21.81 4.28
C GLU A 42 2.89 21.57 5.44
N ARG A 43 3.66 20.48 5.37
CA ARG A 43 4.64 20.04 6.37
C ARG A 43 5.90 20.92 6.36
N ASP A 44 6.49 21.12 7.54
CA ASP A 44 7.79 21.76 7.70
C ASP A 44 8.90 20.87 7.10
N ALA A 45 9.44 21.27 5.96
CA ALA A 45 10.39 20.48 5.16
C ALA A 45 11.81 20.41 5.73
N ARG A 46 12.07 20.92 6.93
CA ARG A 46 13.41 20.89 7.55
C ARG A 46 13.81 19.46 7.97
N PRO A 47 15.03 18.98 7.63
CA PRO A 47 15.49 17.66 8.04
C PRO A 47 15.39 17.44 9.56
N GLY A 48 14.94 16.24 9.96
CA GLY A 48 14.75 15.89 11.37
C GLY A 48 13.52 16.52 12.05
N LYS A 49 12.78 17.42 11.37
CA LYS A 49 11.58 18.02 11.96
C LYS A 49 10.42 17.01 12.00
N MET A 50 10.15 16.51 13.20
CA MET A 50 9.01 15.63 13.45
C MET A 50 7.69 16.37 13.16
N PRO A 51 6.76 15.76 12.38
CA PRO A 51 5.36 16.16 12.37
C PRO A 51 4.72 15.95 13.75
N LEU A 52 3.50 16.45 13.94
CA LEU A 52 2.70 16.17 15.13
C LEU A 52 1.50 15.32 14.73
N VAL A 53 1.39 14.10 15.26
CA VAL A 53 0.29 13.16 14.98
C VAL A 53 -1.06 13.80 15.36
N SER A 54 -1.09 14.61 16.41
CA SER A 54 -2.27 15.40 16.81
C SER A 54 -2.81 16.33 15.73
N THR A 55 -2.00 16.75 14.75
CA THR A 55 -2.44 17.60 13.62
C THR A 55 -3.31 16.83 12.63
N TYR A 56 -3.25 15.50 12.62
CA TYR A 56 -3.97 14.66 11.67
C TYR A 56 -4.61 13.40 12.28
N ALA A 57 -4.73 13.33 13.61
CA ALA A 57 -5.33 12.20 14.32
C ALA A 57 -6.78 11.91 13.89
N ASP A 58 -7.58 12.96 13.61
CA ASP A 58 -8.93 12.80 13.07
C ASP A 58 -8.94 12.19 11.65
N LEU A 59 -7.94 12.53 10.83
CA LEU A 59 -7.80 11.96 9.48
C LEU A 59 -7.33 10.50 9.55
N ASP A 60 -6.37 10.17 10.41
CA ASP A 60 -5.94 8.78 10.65
C ASP A 60 -7.11 7.90 11.14
N ARG A 61 -7.90 8.42 12.10
CA ARG A 61 -9.14 7.77 12.55
C ARG A 61 -10.13 7.55 11.40
N GLU A 62 -10.45 8.58 10.63
CA GLU A 62 -11.41 8.48 9.52
C GLU A 62 -10.92 7.53 8.40
N ILE A 63 -9.60 7.45 8.17
CA ILE A 63 -8.97 6.47 7.28
C ILE A 63 -9.14 5.05 7.82
N ARG A 64 -8.85 4.80 9.11
CA ARG A 64 -9.01 3.47 9.74
C ARG A 64 -10.45 3.01 9.74
N GLU A 65 -11.38 3.86 10.15
CA GLU A 65 -12.81 3.60 10.12
C GLU A 65 -13.27 3.24 8.69
N SER A 66 -12.88 4.04 7.69
CA SER A 66 -13.20 3.76 6.28
C SER A 66 -12.55 2.47 5.76
N THR A 67 -11.38 2.09 6.28
CA THR A 67 -10.71 0.81 5.94
C THR A 67 -11.45 -0.37 6.55
N LEU A 68 -11.99 -0.24 7.77
CA LEU A 68 -12.80 -1.29 8.40
C LEU A 68 -14.16 -1.44 7.72
N THR A 69 -14.81 -0.34 7.35
CA THR A 69 -16.03 -0.38 6.51
C THR A 69 -15.77 -1.12 5.19
N LEU A 70 -14.71 -0.73 4.47
CA LEU A 70 -14.32 -1.34 3.19
C LEU A 70 -14.09 -2.86 3.26
N LEU A 71 -13.65 -3.37 4.41
CA LEU A 71 -13.42 -4.79 4.66
C LEU A 71 -14.68 -5.56 5.09
N GLY A 72 -15.71 -4.88 5.60
CA GLY A 72 -17.00 -5.47 5.94
C GLY A 72 -18.01 -5.45 4.79
N GLU A 73 -17.70 -4.77 3.68
CA GLU A 73 -18.63 -4.47 2.59
C GLU A 73 -18.44 -5.36 1.35
N THR A 74 -19.54 -5.94 0.86
CA THR A 74 -19.58 -6.75 -0.38
C THR A 74 -19.62 -5.85 -1.63
N LEU A 75 -18.48 -5.22 -1.88
CA LEU A 75 -18.22 -4.38 -3.05
C LEU A 75 -17.71 -5.19 -4.25
N ASP A 76 -17.66 -4.54 -5.42
CA ASP A 76 -16.85 -5.05 -6.52
C ASP A 76 -15.36 -4.98 -6.16
N TRP A 77 -14.59 -5.99 -6.54
CA TRP A 77 -13.25 -6.24 -6.01
C TRP A 77 -12.20 -5.26 -6.58
N GLU A 78 -12.36 -4.81 -7.83
CA GLU A 78 -11.49 -3.79 -8.42
C GLU A 78 -11.66 -2.46 -7.70
N ALA A 79 -12.91 -2.01 -7.53
CA ALA A 79 -13.24 -0.81 -6.77
C ALA A 79 -12.79 -0.91 -5.29
N MET A 80 -12.89 -2.08 -4.67
CA MET A 80 -12.39 -2.32 -3.31
C MET A 80 -10.87 -2.11 -3.23
N LEU A 81 -10.11 -2.69 -4.17
CA LEU A 81 -8.64 -2.57 -4.19
C LEU A 81 -8.16 -1.13 -4.42
N ASP A 82 -8.80 -0.37 -5.30
CA ASP A 82 -8.45 1.04 -5.52
C ASP A 82 -8.77 1.92 -4.29
N CYS A 83 -9.92 1.70 -3.66
CA CYS A 83 -10.28 2.37 -2.40
C CYS A 83 -9.30 2.02 -1.27
N PHE A 84 -8.91 0.75 -1.15
CA PHE A 84 -7.92 0.29 -0.17
C PHE A 84 -6.54 0.88 -0.44
N ALA A 85 -6.10 0.88 -1.70
CA ALA A 85 -4.83 1.45 -2.12
C ALA A 85 -4.72 2.94 -1.76
N MET A 86 -5.78 3.73 -1.97
CA MET A 86 -5.82 5.14 -1.57
C MET A 86 -5.76 5.32 -0.04
N LEU A 87 -6.51 4.53 0.73
CA LEU A 87 -6.50 4.60 2.19
C LEU A 87 -5.13 4.23 2.79
N VAL A 88 -4.51 3.15 2.32
CA VAL A 88 -3.17 2.74 2.77
C VAL A 88 -2.09 3.72 2.31
N SER A 89 -2.18 4.25 1.09
CA SER A 89 -1.26 5.29 0.62
C SER A 89 -1.39 6.58 1.45
N ALA A 90 -2.58 6.92 1.93
CA ALA A 90 -2.78 8.04 2.85
C ALA A 90 -2.06 7.83 4.20
N LEU A 91 -2.12 6.62 4.77
CA LEU A 91 -1.33 6.28 5.97
C LEU A 91 0.17 6.42 5.71
N PHE A 92 0.68 5.91 4.58
CA PHE A 92 2.09 6.07 4.22
C PHE A 92 2.49 7.53 4.03
N THR A 93 1.68 8.36 3.36
CA THR A 93 1.91 9.80 3.23
C THR A 93 2.00 10.50 4.59
N LEU A 94 1.12 10.16 5.54
CA LEU A 94 1.17 10.74 6.87
C LEU A 94 2.42 10.31 7.66
N TYR A 95 2.76 9.02 7.66
CA TYR A 95 3.71 8.45 8.62
C TYR A 95 5.10 8.07 8.08
N MET A 96 5.31 7.86 6.77
CA MET A 96 6.62 7.43 6.24
C MET A 96 7.82 8.30 6.68
N PRO A 97 7.72 9.65 6.76
CA PRO A 97 8.84 10.48 7.19
C PRO A 97 9.34 10.21 8.61
N TYR A 98 8.56 9.57 9.48
CA TYR A 98 9.04 9.15 10.81
C TYR A 98 10.12 8.06 10.73
N LEU A 99 10.09 7.19 9.72
CA LEU A 99 11.16 6.20 9.49
C LEU A 99 12.48 6.90 9.14
N ALA A 100 12.44 7.86 8.23
CA ALA A 100 13.61 8.64 7.84
C ALA A 100 14.17 9.47 9.02
N ILE A 101 13.30 10.04 9.87
CA ILE A 101 13.72 10.74 11.10
C ILE A 101 14.39 9.76 12.08
N LEU A 102 13.84 8.56 12.25
CA LEU A 102 14.37 7.53 13.15
C LEU A 102 15.71 6.96 12.66
N GLU A 103 15.85 6.63 11.37
CA GLU A 103 17.14 6.23 10.77
C GLU A 103 18.22 7.31 10.99
N ASN A 104 17.92 8.58 10.72
CA ASN A 104 18.86 9.68 10.97
C ASN A 104 19.19 9.87 12.45
N SER A 105 18.23 9.67 13.35
CA SER A 105 18.47 9.78 14.81
C SER A 105 19.37 8.66 15.33
N LEU A 106 19.27 7.45 14.76
CA LEU A 106 20.15 6.32 15.06
C LEU A 106 21.55 6.48 14.47
N HIS A 107 21.71 7.16 13.33
CA HIS A 107 23.03 7.52 12.79
C HIS A 107 23.73 8.65 13.57
N LEU A 108 22.96 9.53 14.23
CA LEU A 108 23.49 10.70 14.96
C LEU A 108 23.64 10.48 16.48
N SER A 109 23.12 9.38 17.03
CA SER A 109 23.16 9.10 18.46
C SER A 109 23.39 7.63 18.75
N SER A 110 24.11 7.31 19.83
CA SER A 110 24.31 5.94 20.32
C SER A 110 23.09 5.38 21.08
N ALA A 111 21.88 5.84 20.76
CA ALA A 111 20.65 5.37 21.37
C ALA A 111 20.16 4.10 20.67
N SER A 112 19.55 3.17 21.40
CA SER A 112 18.90 2.03 20.79
C SER A 112 17.55 2.43 20.16
N PRO A 113 17.08 1.72 19.10
CA PRO A 113 15.76 1.97 18.50
C PRO A 113 14.64 1.93 19.55
N ALA A 114 14.66 0.93 20.43
CA ALA A 114 13.70 0.80 21.53
C ALA A 114 13.70 2.01 22.48
N SER A 115 14.86 2.63 22.75
CA SER A 115 14.96 3.84 23.58
C SER A 115 14.32 5.07 22.91
N LEU A 116 14.55 5.25 21.60
CA LEU A 116 13.94 6.34 20.82
C LEU A 116 12.42 6.17 20.67
N VAL A 117 11.92 4.92 20.59
CA VAL A 117 10.48 4.62 20.60
C VAL A 117 9.86 4.87 21.97
N ALA A 118 10.50 4.39 23.05
CA ALA A 118 9.99 4.56 24.41
C ALA A 118 9.99 6.02 24.90
N SER A 119 10.88 6.87 24.36
CA SER A 119 10.96 8.29 24.69
C SER A 119 10.07 9.20 23.83
N SER A 120 9.38 8.68 22.82
CA SER A 120 8.52 9.47 21.93
C SER A 120 7.22 8.77 21.55
N GLN A 121 6.11 9.23 22.14
CA GLN A 121 4.77 8.78 21.79
C GLN A 121 4.44 9.01 20.31
N GLU A 122 4.99 10.08 19.72
CA GLU A 122 4.87 10.43 18.30
C GLU A 122 5.50 9.33 17.41
N ILE A 123 6.75 8.93 17.69
CA ILE A 123 7.43 7.84 16.97
C ILE A 123 6.70 6.51 17.20
N SER A 124 6.33 6.19 18.45
CA SER A 124 5.63 4.96 18.81
C SER A 124 4.30 4.81 18.03
N THR A 125 3.51 5.88 17.98
CA THR A 125 2.24 5.92 17.23
C THR A 125 2.47 5.80 15.73
N ALA A 126 3.48 6.49 15.18
CA ALA A 126 3.81 6.43 13.76
C ALA A 126 4.27 5.02 13.31
N LEU A 127 5.12 4.36 14.11
CA LEU A 127 5.56 2.99 13.84
C LEU A 127 4.41 1.98 13.94
N ALA A 128 3.51 2.13 14.92
CA ALA A 128 2.31 1.31 15.01
C ALA A 128 1.42 1.47 13.78
N ALA A 129 1.21 2.71 13.32
CA ALA A 129 0.45 3.02 12.10
C ALA A 129 1.10 2.43 10.84
N LEU A 130 2.43 2.50 10.72
CA LEU A 130 3.19 1.95 9.59
C LEU A 130 3.17 0.41 9.57
N ARG A 131 3.48 -0.25 10.70
CA ARG A 131 3.40 -1.73 10.79
C ARG A 131 1.99 -2.22 10.48
N PHE A 132 0.94 -1.52 10.95
CA PHE A 132 -0.44 -1.78 10.57
C PHE A 132 -0.67 -1.63 9.06
N ALA A 133 -0.30 -0.50 8.45
CA ALA A 133 -0.50 -0.25 7.02
C ALA A 133 0.22 -1.27 6.13
N CYS A 134 1.44 -1.66 6.51
CA CYS A 134 2.21 -2.70 5.84
C CYS A 134 1.51 -4.07 5.95
N LYS A 135 1.23 -4.52 7.19
CA LYS A 135 0.65 -5.84 7.45
C LYS A 135 -0.74 -5.99 6.84
N MET A 136 -1.62 -5.00 6.98
CA MET A 136 -2.94 -4.99 6.34
C MET A 136 -2.84 -5.10 4.81
N SER A 137 -1.84 -4.45 4.20
CA SER A 137 -1.61 -4.59 2.76
C SER A 137 -1.17 -6.00 2.38
N THR A 138 -0.24 -6.62 3.11
CA THR A 138 0.19 -8.00 2.80
C THR A 138 -0.92 -9.02 3.07
N ASP A 139 -1.61 -8.91 4.21
CA ASP A 139 -2.76 -9.75 4.56
C ASP A 139 -3.82 -9.79 3.46
N ILE A 140 -4.12 -8.64 2.83
CA ILE A 140 -5.08 -8.58 1.71
C ILE A 140 -4.50 -9.20 0.44
N SER A 141 -3.24 -8.92 0.07
CA SER A 141 -2.55 -9.61 -1.04
C SER A 141 -2.66 -11.14 -0.88
N CYS A 142 -2.28 -11.66 0.29
CA CYS A 142 -2.23 -13.10 0.54
C CYS A 142 -3.63 -13.72 0.61
N LYS A 143 -4.60 -13.11 1.30
CA LYS A 143 -5.98 -13.61 1.40
C LYS A 143 -6.67 -13.64 0.04
N LEU A 144 -6.55 -12.58 -0.76
CA LEU A 144 -7.14 -12.57 -2.10
C LEU A 144 -6.44 -13.57 -3.02
N ASN A 145 -5.11 -13.59 -3.08
CA ASN A 145 -4.37 -14.50 -3.94
C ASN A 145 -4.56 -15.99 -3.55
N ALA A 146 -4.78 -16.30 -2.27
CA ALA A 146 -5.09 -17.66 -1.82
C ALA A 146 -6.43 -18.18 -2.38
N ASN A 147 -7.45 -17.31 -2.50
CA ASN A 147 -8.76 -17.67 -3.06
C ASN A 147 -8.72 -18.06 -4.55
N PHE A 148 -7.64 -17.71 -5.27
CA PHE A 148 -7.40 -18.12 -6.67
C PHE A 148 -6.54 -19.39 -6.81
N GLY A 149 -6.20 -20.06 -5.71
CA GLY A 149 -5.22 -21.16 -5.66
C GLY A 149 -5.59 -22.49 -6.34
N SER A 150 -6.68 -22.57 -7.11
CA SER A 150 -7.21 -23.80 -7.71
C SER A 150 -6.76 -24.06 -9.16
N THR A 151 -6.08 -23.11 -9.81
CA THR A 151 -5.56 -23.22 -11.19
C THR A 151 -4.19 -22.55 -11.32
N PRO A 152 -3.39 -22.84 -12.39
CA PRO A 152 -2.15 -22.12 -12.63
C PRO A 152 -2.39 -20.60 -12.66
N ARG A 153 -1.59 -19.85 -11.89
CA ARG A 153 -1.78 -18.44 -11.56
C ARG A 153 -1.61 -17.51 -12.77
N SER A 154 -2.62 -17.45 -13.65
CA SER A 154 -2.68 -16.44 -14.71
C SER A 154 -2.71 -15.04 -14.10
N PRO A 155 -1.90 -14.08 -14.61
CA PRO A 155 -1.96 -12.66 -14.22
C PRO A 155 -3.33 -11.99 -14.33
N ILE A 156 -4.30 -12.63 -14.98
CA ILE A 156 -5.68 -12.18 -15.14
C ILE A 156 -6.49 -12.37 -13.85
N TYR A 157 -6.21 -13.42 -13.06
CA TYR A 157 -7.02 -13.76 -11.87
C TYR A 157 -6.48 -13.23 -10.56
N LEU A 158 -5.21 -12.84 -10.48
CA LEU A 158 -4.62 -12.37 -9.22
C LEU A 158 -5.00 -10.93 -8.88
N CYS A 159 -5.18 -10.68 -7.58
CA CYS A 159 -5.77 -9.46 -7.03
C CYS A 159 -4.82 -8.83 -6.00
N ALA A 160 -3.88 -8.00 -6.47
CA ALA A 160 -2.97 -7.27 -5.60
C ALA A 160 -3.39 -5.79 -5.44
N PRO A 161 -3.09 -5.13 -4.30
CA PRO A 161 -3.22 -3.68 -4.16
C PRO A 161 -2.41 -2.92 -5.21
N ALA A 162 -2.87 -1.72 -5.60
CA ALA A 162 -2.25 -0.91 -6.64
C ALA A 162 -0.72 -0.83 -6.50
N GLY A 163 0.01 -0.92 -7.63
CA GLY A 163 1.48 -1.01 -7.62
C GLY A 163 2.19 0.11 -6.84
N ALA A 164 1.63 1.32 -6.80
CA ALA A 164 2.14 2.41 -5.97
C ALA A 164 2.11 2.09 -4.47
N THR A 165 1.06 1.43 -3.99
CA THR A 165 0.94 0.95 -2.61
C THR A 165 1.93 -0.19 -2.34
N CYS A 166 2.10 -1.14 -3.26
CA CYS A 166 3.10 -2.21 -3.11
C CYS A 166 4.54 -1.65 -3.05
N TYR A 167 4.85 -0.64 -3.86
CA TYR A 167 6.11 0.11 -3.77
C TYR A 167 6.31 0.74 -2.39
N LEU A 168 5.32 1.48 -1.87
CA LEU A 168 5.38 2.11 -0.54
C LEU A 168 5.57 1.09 0.60
N VAL A 169 4.88 -0.06 0.55
CA VAL A 169 5.04 -1.14 1.53
C VAL A 169 6.48 -1.69 1.54
N ILE A 170 7.09 -1.89 0.37
CA ILE A 170 8.49 -2.32 0.30
C ILE A 170 9.42 -1.23 0.85
N GLN A 171 9.20 0.06 0.54
CA GLN A 171 10.00 1.14 1.13
C GLN A 171 9.94 1.12 2.66
N ALA A 172 8.75 0.91 3.22
CA ALA A 172 8.53 0.86 4.65
C ALA A 172 9.24 -0.35 5.31
N TYR A 173 9.02 -1.57 4.81
CA TYR A 173 9.71 -2.77 5.35
C TYR A 173 11.23 -2.69 5.21
N VAL A 174 11.75 -2.09 4.13
CA VAL A 174 13.19 -1.94 3.91
C VAL A 174 13.85 -0.98 4.91
N ALA A 175 13.14 0.05 5.37
CA ALA A 175 13.59 0.89 6.48
C ALA A 175 13.35 0.21 7.85
N ILE A 176 12.20 -0.45 8.06
CA ILE A 176 11.89 -1.17 9.31
C ILE A 176 12.98 -2.21 9.61
N ARG A 177 13.41 -3.05 8.65
CA ARG A 177 14.49 -4.03 8.89
C ARG A 177 15.88 -3.43 9.18
N ARG A 178 16.12 -2.15 8.83
CA ARG A 178 17.36 -1.43 9.17
C ARG A 178 17.31 -0.85 10.57
N ILE A 179 16.15 -0.33 10.95
CA ILE A 179 15.88 0.23 12.28
C ILE A 179 15.75 -0.88 13.32
N PHE A 180 15.11 -2.00 12.97
CA PHE A 180 14.80 -3.15 13.81
C PHE A 180 15.29 -4.45 13.13
N PRO A 181 16.60 -4.79 13.22
CA PRO A 181 17.16 -6.01 12.61
C PRO A 181 16.48 -7.30 13.07
N GLU A 182 15.90 -7.31 14.27
CA GLU A 182 15.10 -8.40 14.81
C GLU A 182 13.82 -8.70 14.00
N GLU A 183 13.28 -7.70 13.28
CA GLU A 183 12.12 -7.86 12.39
C GLU A 183 12.51 -8.27 10.96
N SER A 184 13.81 -8.40 10.64
CA SER A 184 14.28 -8.55 9.25
C SER A 184 13.70 -9.77 8.53
N GLY A 185 13.49 -10.89 9.24
CA GLY A 185 12.90 -12.10 8.66
C GLY A 185 11.43 -11.95 8.26
N GLU A 186 10.59 -11.32 9.10
CA GLU A 186 9.21 -10.99 8.72
C GLU A 186 9.19 -9.94 7.61
N CYS A 187 10.08 -8.93 7.68
CA CYS A 187 10.20 -7.91 6.64
C CYS A 187 10.55 -8.51 5.27
N GLU A 188 11.50 -9.43 5.19
CA GLU A 188 11.97 -10.01 3.92
C GLU A 188 10.91 -10.89 3.25
N SER A 189 10.20 -11.73 4.01
CA SER A 189 9.07 -12.49 3.48
C SER A 189 7.92 -11.59 3.00
N ASN A 190 7.63 -10.50 3.71
CA ASN A 190 6.64 -9.51 3.26
C ASN A 190 7.12 -8.72 2.02
N ILE A 191 8.42 -8.49 1.86
CA ILE A 191 9.00 -7.84 0.67
C ILE A 191 8.89 -8.77 -0.56
N GLU A 192 9.09 -10.08 -0.40
CA GLU A 192 8.91 -11.09 -1.47
C GLU A 192 7.48 -11.07 -2.05
N GLU A 193 6.45 -11.22 -1.20
CA GLU A 193 5.03 -11.13 -1.60
C GLU A 193 4.66 -9.80 -2.28
N LYS A 194 5.36 -8.70 -1.94
CA LYS A 194 5.14 -7.38 -2.54
C LYS A 194 5.92 -7.17 -3.84
N PHE A 195 7.05 -7.83 -4.04
CA PHE A 195 7.69 -7.91 -5.36
C PHE A 195 6.90 -8.77 -6.33
N GLU A 196 6.34 -9.90 -5.89
CA GLU A 196 5.39 -10.69 -6.70
C GLU A 196 4.17 -9.85 -7.09
N SER A 197 3.62 -9.09 -6.15
CA SER A 197 2.55 -8.11 -6.41
C SER A 197 2.97 -7.03 -7.43
N LEU A 198 4.21 -6.52 -7.40
CA LEU A 198 4.71 -5.56 -8.40
C LEU A 198 4.93 -6.20 -9.77
N ARG A 199 5.45 -7.43 -9.84
CA ARG A 199 5.64 -8.20 -11.08
C ARG A 199 4.31 -8.45 -11.79
N LEU A 200 3.26 -8.78 -11.04
CA LEU A 200 1.88 -8.88 -11.54
C LEU A 200 1.40 -7.55 -12.18
N PHE A 201 1.62 -6.42 -11.52
CA PHE A 201 1.29 -5.10 -12.06
C PHE A 201 2.15 -4.70 -13.26
N SER A 202 3.38 -5.21 -13.36
CA SER A 202 4.32 -4.86 -14.42
C SER A 202 3.87 -5.42 -15.77
N PHE A 203 3.39 -6.67 -15.79
CA PHE A 203 2.78 -7.30 -16.96
C PHE A 203 1.51 -6.59 -17.47
N ARG A 204 0.70 -6.00 -16.58
CA ARG A 204 -0.57 -5.36 -16.93
C ARG A 204 -0.42 -3.90 -17.37
N TRP A 205 0.48 -3.13 -16.75
CA TRP A 205 0.54 -1.66 -16.90
C TRP A 205 1.94 -1.07 -17.13
N GLY A 206 3.02 -1.86 -17.06
CA GLY A 206 4.41 -1.44 -17.32
C GLY A 206 5.01 -0.44 -16.32
N ILE A 207 4.21 0.37 -15.62
CA ILE A 207 4.69 1.36 -14.65
C ILE A 207 5.38 0.72 -13.44
N ALA A 208 4.98 -0.50 -13.06
CA ALA A 208 5.62 -1.22 -11.95
C ALA A 208 7.07 -1.66 -12.26
N GLU A 209 7.46 -1.81 -13.54
CA GLU A 209 8.88 -1.97 -13.90
C GLU A 209 9.71 -0.76 -13.48
N LYS A 210 9.16 0.45 -13.66
CA LYS A 210 9.80 1.70 -13.24
C LYS A 210 9.81 1.86 -11.72
N MET A 211 8.86 1.25 -11.01
CA MET A 211 8.82 1.20 -9.54
C MET A 211 9.87 0.23 -8.99
N MET A 212 9.93 -1.01 -9.48
CA MET A 212 10.97 -1.98 -9.10
C MET A 212 12.37 -1.45 -9.40
N SER A 213 12.56 -0.84 -10.59
CA SER A 213 13.83 -0.18 -10.96
C SER A 213 14.19 1.03 -10.08
N GLN A 214 13.25 1.60 -9.33
CA GLN A 214 13.53 2.63 -8.32
C GLN A 214 13.85 2.04 -6.95
N LEU A 215 13.25 0.91 -6.56
CA LEU A 215 13.61 0.20 -5.33
C LEU A 215 15.07 -0.27 -5.39
N GLU A 216 15.48 -0.83 -6.52
CA GLU A 216 16.87 -1.19 -6.81
C GLU A 216 17.79 0.03 -6.67
N LYS A 217 17.54 1.09 -7.44
CA LYS A 217 18.47 2.24 -7.55
C LYS A 217 18.49 3.18 -6.35
N LYS A 218 17.40 3.28 -5.57
CA LYS A 218 17.29 4.20 -4.42
C LYS A 218 17.50 3.52 -3.08
N LEU A 219 17.15 2.23 -2.95
CA LEU A 219 17.18 1.52 -1.66
C LEU A 219 18.14 0.34 -1.64
N ASN A 220 18.79 0.01 -2.77
CA ASN A 220 19.65 -1.16 -2.95
C ASN A 220 18.92 -2.48 -2.63
N VAL A 221 17.75 -2.65 -3.25
CA VAL A 221 16.86 -3.81 -3.08
C VAL A 221 16.74 -4.51 -4.43
N ASP A 222 17.59 -5.50 -4.67
CA ASP A 222 17.60 -6.28 -5.91
C ASP A 222 16.34 -7.15 -6.02
N ARG A 223 15.53 -6.93 -7.05
CA ARG A 223 14.29 -7.69 -7.26
C ARG A 223 14.57 -9.18 -7.49
N ASN A 224 15.73 -9.54 -8.02
CA ASN A 224 16.03 -10.92 -8.42
C ASN A 224 16.13 -11.84 -7.20
N VAL A 225 16.63 -11.34 -6.07
CA VAL A 225 16.62 -12.02 -4.76
C VAL A 225 15.20 -12.36 -4.31
N TYR A 226 14.24 -11.47 -4.57
CA TYR A 226 12.83 -11.61 -4.17
C TYR A 226 11.92 -12.21 -5.26
N LEU A 227 12.45 -12.53 -6.45
CA LEU A 227 11.66 -13.05 -7.57
C LEU A 227 12.26 -14.33 -8.19
N GLN A 228 13.34 -14.86 -7.61
CA GLN A 228 14.01 -16.10 -8.03
C GLN A 228 13.07 -17.32 -8.06
N ASN A 229 12.14 -17.41 -7.11
CA ASN A 229 11.18 -18.53 -6.99
C ASN A 229 9.85 -18.26 -7.71
N SER A 230 9.72 -17.12 -8.38
CA SER A 230 8.43 -16.62 -8.87
C SER A 230 7.84 -17.47 -9.99
N GLN A 231 6.65 -18.00 -9.72
CA GLN A 231 5.85 -18.77 -10.67
C GLN A 231 4.98 -17.85 -11.57
N LEU A 232 5.08 -16.52 -11.42
CA LEU A 232 4.31 -15.57 -12.23
C LEU A 232 4.91 -15.46 -13.64
N MET A 233 4.29 -16.18 -14.57
CA MET A 233 4.56 -16.06 -16.00
C MET A 233 3.85 -14.83 -16.60
N PRO A 234 4.42 -14.16 -17.61
CA PRO A 234 3.73 -13.11 -18.34
C PRO A 234 2.49 -13.65 -19.07
N PRO A 235 1.43 -12.84 -19.27
CA PRO A 235 0.27 -13.25 -20.04
C PRO A 235 0.65 -13.45 -21.52
N PRO A 236 -0.10 -14.26 -22.28
CA PRO A 236 0.11 -14.41 -23.72
C PRO A 236 0.05 -13.06 -24.45
N GLN A 237 0.90 -12.86 -25.46
CA GLN A 237 1.01 -11.59 -26.19
C GLN A 237 -0.33 -11.11 -26.80
N SER A 238 -1.24 -12.03 -27.13
CA SER A 238 -2.60 -11.76 -27.61
C SER A 238 -3.53 -11.08 -26.60
N MET A 239 -3.10 -10.92 -25.34
CA MET A 239 -3.84 -10.22 -24.27
C MET A 239 -3.05 -9.05 -23.67
N CYS A 240 -1.90 -8.69 -24.25
CA CYS A 240 -1.13 -7.54 -23.82
C CYS A 240 -1.76 -6.25 -24.39
N PHE A 241 -2.13 -5.30 -23.53
CA PHE A 241 -2.58 -3.99 -24.00
C PHE A 241 -1.38 -3.17 -24.49
N ASP A 242 -1.28 -3.00 -25.80
CA ASP A 242 -0.17 -2.28 -26.46
C ASP A 242 -0.20 -0.77 -26.12
N PHE A 243 0.41 -0.41 -24.99
CA PHE A 243 0.67 0.98 -24.59
C PHE A 243 1.82 1.64 -25.41
N THR A 244 2.31 0.96 -26.44
CA THR A 244 3.46 1.30 -27.30
C THR A 244 3.13 2.26 -28.45
N ARG A 245 1.92 2.84 -28.49
CA ARG A 245 1.55 3.93 -29.41
C ARG A 245 1.04 5.18 -28.68
N ARG A 246 1.96 6.09 -28.40
CA ARG A 246 1.74 7.55 -28.28
C ARG A 246 2.96 8.28 -28.84
#